data_AF-A0AAW0IU52-F1
#
_entry.id   AF-A0AAW0IU52-F1
#
_cell.length_a   1.000
_cell.length_b   1.000
_cell.length_c   1.000
_cell.angle_alpha   90.00
_cell.angle_beta   90.00
_cell.angle_gamma   90.00
#
_symmetry.space_group_name_H-M   'P 1'
#
loop_
_entity.id
_entity.type
_entity.pdbx_description
1 polymer ?
#
loop_
_entity_poly.entity_id
_entity_poly.type
_entity_poly.pdbx_seq_one_letter_code
_entity_poly.pdbx_strand_id
1 'polypeptide(L)'
;MGKPNESGVHSRHMICTQSPTANIGYTISADEINGGGVGGDDDLLIKQVVSLDGDDDLPLHAKHHFLSFKARFGKSYGSIEEHDYRFSVFKVNLHRAKLHQKLDPSVEHGVTKFSDLTLTEFWRKFLGLKRLQLPSDAQKAPILPTNDLPTDFNWRDHSAITGVKD
;
A
#
# COMPACT_ATOMS: atom_id res chain seq x y z
N MET A 1 -34.83 -39.74 13.80
CA MET A 1 -34.00 -40.36 12.75
C MET A 1 -33.95 -39.44 11.53
N GLY A 2 -32.74 -39.08 11.09
CA GLY A 2 -32.37 -38.85 9.68
C GLY A 2 -32.92 -37.62 8.93
N LYS A 3 -32.08 -36.59 8.77
CA LYS A 3 -32.11 -35.73 7.57
C LYS A 3 -31.39 -36.43 6.40
N PRO A 4 -31.69 -36.03 5.16
CA PRO A 4 -30.66 -35.74 4.16
C PRO A 4 -30.96 -34.38 3.48
N ASN A 5 -30.13 -33.34 3.65
CA ASN A 5 -28.89 -32.97 2.92
C ASN A 5 -29.11 -32.31 1.53
N GLU A 6 -29.72 -31.13 1.50
CA GLU A 6 -29.55 -30.23 0.35
C GLU A 6 -28.15 -29.60 0.36
N SER A 7 -27.32 -30.07 -0.56
CA SER A 7 -26.07 -29.48 -0.98
C SER A 7 -26.32 -28.15 -1.71
N GLY A 8 -26.34 -27.06 -0.95
CA GLY A 8 -26.29 -25.69 -1.47
C GLY A 8 -24.88 -25.14 -1.32
N VAL A 9 -24.15 -25.06 -2.43
CA VAL A 9 -22.89 -24.34 -2.56
C VAL A 9 -23.10 -22.91 -2.06
N HIS A 10 -22.46 -22.53 -0.96
CA HIS A 10 -22.37 -21.13 -0.56
C HIS A 10 -20.93 -20.72 -0.32
N SER A 11 -20.49 -19.92 -1.28
CA SER A 11 -19.23 -19.20 -1.35
C SER A 11 -19.01 -18.46 -0.02
N ARG A 12 -18.04 -18.95 0.75
CA ARG A 12 -17.55 -18.25 1.93
C ARG A 12 -16.90 -16.94 1.47
N HIS A 13 -17.62 -15.83 1.66
CA HIS A 13 -16.99 -14.52 1.75
C HIS A 13 -16.17 -14.51 3.04
N MET A 14 -14.89 -14.86 2.92
CA MET A 14 -13.92 -14.61 3.97
C MET A 14 -13.66 -13.11 4.01
N ILE A 15 -14.07 -12.54 5.14
CA ILE A 15 -13.38 -11.51 5.91
C ILE A 15 -11.94 -11.35 5.42
N CYS A 16 -11.60 -10.15 4.95
CA CYS A 16 -10.25 -9.77 4.56
C CYS A 16 -9.33 -9.77 5.79
N THR A 17 -8.89 -10.95 6.22
CA THR A 17 -7.67 -11.13 6.99
C THR A 17 -6.55 -11.46 6.00
N GLN A 18 -6.08 -10.45 5.27
CA GLN A 18 -4.76 -10.58 4.66
C GLN A 18 -3.72 -10.39 5.78
N SER A 19 -3.39 -11.50 6.44
CA SER A 19 -2.05 -11.71 6.96
C SER A 19 -1.04 -11.32 5.87
N PRO A 20 0.09 -10.68 6.20
CA PRO A 20 1.10 -10.29 5.24
C PRO A 20 1.94 -11.51 4.87
N THR A 21 1.36 -12.43 4.11
CA THR A 21 2.07 -13.55 3.49
C THR A 21 1.56 -13.76 2.08
N ALA A 22 1.48 -12.69 1.29
CA ALA A 22 1.73 -12.80 -0.13
C ALA A 22 3.25 -12.75 -0.28
N ASN A 23 3.84 -13.94 -0.43
CA ASN A 23 5.25 -14.15 -0.66
C ASN A 23 5.61 -13.60 -2.06
N ILE A 24 5.78 -12.28 -2.15
CA ILE A 24 6.67 -11.70 -3.16
C ILE A 24 8.05 -11.92 -2.56
N GLY A 25 8.78 -12.90 -3.08
CA GLY A 25 10.11 -13.25 -2.60
C GLY A 25 11.03 -12.04 -2.62
N TYR A 26 11.25 -11.45 -1.45
CA TYR A 26 12.39 -10.62 -1.14
C TYR A 26 13.16 -11.34 -0.03
N THR A 27 14.12 -12.17 -0.42
CA THR A 27 15.14 -12.67 0.49
C THR A 27 16.13 -11.55 0.73
N ILE A 28 16.03 -10.89 1.89
CA ILE A 28 17.15 -10.15 2.47
C ILE A 28 17.78 -11.10 3.48
N SER A 29 18.90 -11.73 3.11
CA SER A 29 19.71 -12.48 4.08
C SER A 29 20.19 -11.54 5.17
N ALA A 30 19.99 -11.92 6.42
CA ALA A 30 20.28 -11.11 7.60
C ALA A 30 21.78 -11.04 7.98
N ASP A 31 22.70 -11.42 7.08
CA ASP A 31 24.12 -11.59 7.40
C ASP A 31 25.05 -10.47 6.90
N GLU A 32 24.56 -9.40 6.25
CA GLU A 32 25.43 -8.29 5.80
C GLU A 32 25.31 -7.05 6.69
N ILE A 33 25.52 -7.22 8.00
CA ILE A 33 25.81 -6.14 8.94
C ILE A 33 27.28 -6.21 9.40
N ASN A 34 28.23 -6.00 8.48
CA ASN A 34 29.56 -5.50 8.86
C ASN A 34 30.42 -5.05 7.67
N GLY A 35 30.86 -3.79 7.71
CA GLY A 35 32.15 -3.38 7.17
C GLY A 35 32.15 -2.53 5.89
N GLY A 36 32.63 -1.29 6.04
CA GLY A 36 33.41 -0.60 5.00
C GLY A 36 32.62 0.25 4.00
N GLY A 37 32.76 1.57 4.11
CA GLY A 37 32.11 2.51 3.19
C GLY A 37 32.74 2.55 1.80
N VAL A 38 31.94 3.00 0.83
CA VAL A 38 32.28 3.87 -0.31
C VAL A 38 30.95 4.48 -0.79
N GLY A 39 30.94 5.78 -1.03
CA GLY A 39 29.77 6.53 -1.51
C GLY A 39 29.46 6.28 -2.99
N GLY A 40 28.29 6.75 -3.41
CA GLY A 40 27.84 6.72 -4.81
C GLY A 40 26.43 6.20 -4.97
N ASP A 41 25.44 7.04 -4.65
CA ASP A 41 24.25 7.28 -5.48
C ASP A 41 23.78 6.12 -6.38
N ASP A 42 23.33 5.03 -5.77
CA ASP A 42 22.46 4.04 -6.39
C ASP A 42 21.10 4.09 -5.69
N ASP A 43 20.41 5.20 -5.96
CA ASP A 43 18.96 5.30 -5.90
C ASP A 43 18.40 4.05 -6.59
N LEU A 44 17.96 3.07 -5.80
CA LEU A 44 17.32 1.86 -6.27
C LEU A 44 15.97 2.25 -6.88
N LEU A 45 16.03 2.89 -8.05
CA LEU A 45 15.00 2.85 -9.06
C LEU A 45 14.82 1.37 -9.36
N ILE A 46 13.88 0.77 -8.63
CA ILE A 46 13.48 -0.63 -8.70
C ILE A 46 13.47 -1.00 -10.19
N LYS A 47 14.43 -1.84 -10.60
CA LYS A 47 14.56 -2.28 -11.99
C LYS A 47 13.34 -3.11 -12.35
N GLN A 48 12.30 -2.43 -12.82
CA GLN A 48 11.10 -3.06 -13.30
C GLN A 48 11.42 -3.74 -14.64
N VAL A 49 11.35 -5.07 -14.67
CA VAL A 49 11.71 -5.94 -15.82
C VAL A 49 10.61 -5.96 -16.89
N VAL A 50 9.84 -4.88 -17.01
CA VAL A 50 8.77 -4.74 -18.01
C VAL A 50 9.10 -3.52 -18.84
N SER A 51 9.39 -3.75 -20.12
CA SER A 51 9.67 -2.69 -21.09
C SER A 51 8.58 -1.63 -21.04
N LEU A 52 8.97 -0.37 -20.86
CA LEU A 52 8.07 0.80 -20.85
C LEU A 52 7.58 1.17 -22.27
N ASP A 53 7.82 0.28 -23.24
CA ASP A 53 7.74 0.56 -24.68
C ASP A 53 6.45 0.02 -25.32
N GLY A 54 5.51 -0.48 -24.52
CA GLY A 54 4.18 -0.85 -25.00
C GLY A 54 3.36 0.41 -25.27
N ASP A 55 2.94 0.58 -26.53
CA ASP A 55 2.20 1.70 -27.16
C ASP A 55 0.94 2.28 -26.43
N ASP A 56 0.66 1.91 -25.18
CA ASP A 56 -0.48 2.37 -24.37
C ASP A 56 -0.19 3.61 -23.47
N ASP A 57 1.06 4.09 -23.40
CA ASP A 57 1.47 5.24 -22.56
C ASP A 57 1.98 6.40 -23.42
N LEU A 58 1.12 6.95 -24.28
CA LEU A 58 1.40 8.23 -24.94
C LEU A 58 1.79 9.27 -23.88
N PRO A 59 2.93 9.99 -24.03
CA PRO A 59 3.40 10.97 -23.05
C PRO A 59 2.35 12.03 -22.68
N LEU A 60 1.39 12.29 -23.57
CA LEU A 60 0.26 13.19 -23.36
C LEU A 60 -0.73 12.67 -22.30
N HIS A 61 -0.97 11.36 -22.24
CA HIS A 61 -1.88 10.76 -21.27
C HIS A 61 -1.33 10.88 -19.84
N ALA A 62 -0.04 10.54 -19.65
CA ALA A 62 0.63 10.70 -18.36
C ALA A 62 0.68 12.16 -17.89
N LYS A 63 0.94 13.11 -18.80
CA LYS A 63 0.92 14.56 -18.50
C LYS A 63 -0.46 15.01 -18.02
N HIS A 64 -1.54 14.59 -18.69
CA HIS A 64 -2.90 14.93 -18.28
C HIS A 64 -3.25 14.40 -16.89
N HIS A 65 -2.89 13.14 -16.59
CA HIS A 65 -3.04 12.56 -15.26
C HIS A 65 -2.25 13.32 -14.21
N PHE A 66 -1.03 13.75 -14.52
CA PHE A 66 -0.19 14.50 -13.59
C PHE A 66 -0.74 15.90 -13.29
N LEU A 67 -1.27 16.60 -14.30
CA LEU A 67 -1.96 17.89 -14.08
C LEU A 67 -3.19 17.71 -13.19
N SER A 68 -3.99 16.69 -13.46
CA SER A 68 -5.18 16.36 -12.66
C SER A 68 -4.81 15.99 -11.22
N PHE A 69 -3.72 15.23 -11.04
CA PHE A 69 -3.15 14.90 -9.74
C PHE A 69 -2.73 16.16 -8.96
N LYS A 70 -2.00 17.08 -9.59
CA LYS A 70 -1.58 18.33 -8.95
C LYS A 70 -2.78 19.15 -8.50
N ALA A 71 -3.80 19.29 -9.35
CA ALA A 71 -5.02 20.02 -9.01
C ALA A 71 -5.81 19.34 -7.87
N ARG A 72 -6.00 18.02 -7.95
CA ARG A 72 -6.80 17.24 -6.98
C ARG A 72 -6.18 17.24 -5.58
N PHE A 73 -4.86 17.16 -5.48
CA PHE A 73 -4.15 17.04 -4.20
C PHE A 73 -3.38 18.31 -3.81
N GLY A 74 -3.59 19.43 -4.51
CA GLY A 74 -2.95 20.72 -4.21
C GLY A 74 -1.43 20.69 -4.26
N LYS A 75 -0.83 19.94 -5.21
CA LYS A 75 0.62 19.78 -5.30
C LYS A 75 1.26 20.94 -6.09
N SER A 76 2.30 21.53 -5.52
CA SER A 76 3.17 22.51 -6.15
C SER A 76 4.63 22.12 -5.92
N TYR A 77 5.46 22.28 -6.95
CA TYR A 77 6.90 21.99 -6.90
C TYR A 77 7.67 23.29 -7.06
N GLY A 78 8.77 23.44 -6.31
CA GLY A 78 9.49 24.71 -6.19
C GLY A 78 10.38 25.03 -7.39
N SER A 79 10.82 24.01 -8.13
CA SER A 79 11.66 24.16 -9.32
C SER A 79 11.19 23.27 -10.48
N ILE A 80 11.69 23.55 -11.68
CA ILE A 80 11.39 22.74 -12.86
C ILE A 80 12.05 21.37 -12.76
N GLU A 81 13.23 21.28 -12.18
CA GLU A 81 13.95 20.03 -11.92
C GLU A 81 13.17 19.15 -10.95
N GLU A 82 12.61 19.73 -9.89
CA GLU A 82 11.75 19.00 -8.96
C GLU A 82 10.48 18.52 -9.66
N HIS A 83 9.84 19.38 -10.47
CA HIS A 83 8.66 19.02 -11.23
C HIS A 83 8.92 17.80 -12.14
N ASP A 84 10.02 17.82 -12.89
CA ASP A 84 10.36 16.78 -13.84
C ASP A 84 10.75 15.47 -13.14
N TYR A 85 11.47 15.56 -12.02
CA TYR A 85 11.75 14.41 -11.15
C TYR A 85 10.44 13.79 -10.64
N ARG A 86 9.54 14.60 -10.07
CA ARG A 86 8.24 14.13 -9.54
C ARG A 86 7.35 13.54 -10.62
N PHE A 87 7.38 14.11 -11.83
CA PHE A 87 6.69 13.56 -12.98
C PHE A 87 7.25 12.18 -13.39
N SER A 88 8.57 12.00 -13.32
CA SER A 88 9.18 10.70 -13.62
C SER A 88 8.74 9.61 -12.62
N VAL A 89 8.74 9.92 -11.32
CA VAL A 89 8.25 9.04 -10.25
C VAL A 89 6.76 8.75 -10.44
N PHE A 90 5.97 9.76 -10.78
CA PHE A 90 4.54 9.62 -11.03
C PHE A 90 4.23 8.62 -12.15
N LYS A 91 4.97 8.66 -13.26
CA LYS A 91 4.78 7.71 -14.37
C LYS A 91 5.00 6.26 -13.92
N VAL A 92 6.09 6.02 -13.19
CA VAL A 92 6.41 4.68 -12.67
C VAL A 92 5.30 4.19 -11.73
N ASN A 93 4.84 5.05 -10.83
CA ASN A 93 3.76 4.72 -9.90
C ASN A 93 2.40 4.51 -10.58
N LEU A 94 2.09 5.28 -11.64
CA LEU A 94 0.87 5.13 -12.43
C LEU A 94 0.87 3.77 -13.15
N HIS A 95 1.99 3.40 -13.76
CA HIS A 95 2.13 2.08 -14.39
C HIS A 95 1.96 0.96 -13.36
N ARG A 96 2.59 1.08 -12.19
CA ARG A 96 2.42 0.11 -11.10
C ARG A 96 0.97 -0.03 -10.65
N ALA A 97 0.24 1.07 -10.52
CA ALA A 97 -1.19 1.04 -10.19
C ALA A 97 -2.01 0.30 -11.27
N LYS A 98 -1.75 0.57 -12.57
CA LYS A 98 -2.39 -0.15 -13.68
C LYS A 98 -2.09 -1.66 -13.64
N LEU A 99 -0.84 -2.04 -13.34
CA LEU A 99 -0.46 -3.45 -13.21
C LEU A 99 -1.19 -4.13 -12.05
N HIS A 100 -1.22 -3.50 -10.87
CA HIS A 100 -1.93 -4.05 -9.73
C HIS A 100 -3.44 -4.15 -9.97
N GLN A 101 -4.05 -3.18 -10.67
CA GLN A 101 -5.46 -3.27 -11.06
C GLN A 101 -5.78 -4.50 -11.91
N LYS A 102 -4.85 -4.88 -12.81
CA LYS A 102 -5.01 -6.08 -13.64
C LYS A 102 -4.84 -7.36 -12.84
N LEU A 103 -3.97 -7.36 -11.82
CA LEU A 103 -3.69 -8.52 -10.98
C LEU A 103 -4.77 -8.76 -9.92
N ASP A 104 -5.32 -7.69 -9.34
CA ASP A 104 -6.41 -7.75 -8.37
C ASP A 104 -7.57 -6.85 -8.80
N PRO A 105 -8.51 -7.38 -9.61
CA PRO A 105 -9.70 -6.64 -10.03
C PRO A 105 -10.69 -6.35 -8.90
N SER A 106 -10.52 -6.98 -7.72
CA SER A 106 -11.42 -6.76 -6.58
C SER A 106 -11.13 -5.46 -5.83
N VAL A 107 -9.96 -4.87 -6.07
CA VAL A 107 -9.51 -3.61 -5.47
C VAL A 107 -9.37 -2.55 -6.56
N GLU A 108 -9.77 -1.31 -6.25
CA GLU A 108 -9.52 -0.18 -7.12
C GLU A 108 -8.10 0.37 -6.88
N HIS A 109 -7.25 0.24 -7.89
CA HIS A 109 -5.92 0.83 -7.90
C HIS A 109 -5.88 2.06 -8.80
N GLY A 110 -5.34 3.16 -8.29
CA GLY A 110 -5.30 4.41 -9.04
C GLY A 110 -4.33 5.45 -8.46
N VAL A 111 -4.50 6.68 -8.92
CA VAL A 111 -3.71 7.82 -8.46
C VAL A 111 -4.11 8.19 -7.03
N THR A 112 -3.13 8.28 -6.13
CA THR A 112 -3.29 8.63 -4.71
C THR A 112 -2.47 9.86 -4.37
N LYS A 113 -2.64 10.42 -3.16
CA LYS A 113 -1.86 11.59 -2.67
C LYS A 113 -0.33 11.35 -2.60
N PHE A 114 0.10 10.09 -2.72
CA PHE A 114 1.48 9.64 -2.64
C PHE A 114 2.06 9.21 -3.99
N SER A 115 1.32 9.37 -5.10
CA SER A 115 1.76 8.92 -6.42
C SER A 115 3.02 9.61 -6.93
N ASP A 116 3.43 10.73 -6.35
CA ASP A 116 4.67 11.46 -6.67
C ASP A 116 5.87 11.12 -5.77
N LEU A 117 5.72 10.13 -4.88
CA LEU A 117 6.76 9.74 -3.93
C LEU A 117 7.40 8.41 -4.29
N THR A 118 8.71 8.31 -4.06
CA THR A 118 9.39 7.01 -4.06
C THR A 118 9.05 6.24 -2.79
N LEU A 119 9.35 4.94 -2.78
CA LEU A 119 9.13 4.10 -1.60
C LEU A 119 9.90 4.63 -0.39
N THR A 120 11.17 5.01 -0.58
CA THR A 120 12.04 5.55 0.48
C THR A 120 11.50 6.87 1.03
N GLU A 121 11.01 7.76 0.17
CA GLU A 121 10.40 9.01 0.61
C GLU A 121 9.10 8.78 1.38
N PHE A 122 8.26 7.85 0.89
CA PHE A 122 7.03 7.47 1.56
C PHE A 122 7.33 6.92 2.95
N TRP A 123 8.32 6.02 3.06
CA TRP A 123 8.76 5.44 4.32
C TRP A 123 9.22 6.50 5.31
N ARG A 124 10.17 7.34 4.90
CA ARG A 124 10.73 8.36 5.79
C ARG A 124 9.71 9.38 6.27
N LYS A 125 8.70 9.71 5.45
CA LYS A 125 7.73 10.76 5.76
C LYS A 125 6.46 10.24 6.46
N PHE A 126 5.99 9.06 6.10
CA PHE A 126 4.66 8.57 6.52
C PHE A 126 4.70 7.31 7.37
N LEU A 127 5.81 6.55 7.37
CA LEU A 127 5.97 5.42 8.27
C LEU A 127 6.62 5.90 9.59
N GLY A 128 5.76 6.26 10.55
CA GLY A 128 6.15 6.76 11.87
C GLY A 128 6.51 5.67 12.89
N LEU A 129 6.93 4.49 12.45
CA LEU A 129 7.20 3.36 13.33
C LEU A 129 8.47 3.60 14.15
N LYS A 130 8.29 4.12 15.36
CA LYS A 130 9.34 4.13 16.39
C LYS A 130 9.25 2.84 17.19
N ARG A 131 10.39 2.29 17.58
CA ARG A 131 10.44 1.14 18.48
C ARG A 131 9.81 1.57 19.82
N LEU A 132 8.60 1.09 20.10
CA LEU A 132 7.87 1.40 21.32
C LEU A 132 8.45 0.60 22.49
N GLN A 133 8.67 1.26 23.61
CA GLN A 133 8.83 0.59 24.90
C GLN A 133 7.45 0.44 25.51
N LEU A 134 6.93 -0.79 25.48
CA LEU A 134 5.63 -1.09 26.06
C LEU A 134 5.76 -1.28 27.58
N PRO A 135 4.78 -0.81 28.37
CA PRO A 135 4.66 -1.17 29.77
C PRO A 135 4.62 -2.69 29.98
N SER A 136 5.08 -3.15 31.15
CA SER A 136 5.11 -4.59 31.49
C SER A 136 3.73 -5.26 31.49
N ASP A 137 2.66 -4.48 31.63
CA ASP A 137 1.27 -4.90 31.66
C ASP A 137 0.54 -4.67 30.33
N ALA A 138 1.23 -4.28 29.26
CA ALA A 138 0.61 -4.03 27.95
C ALA A 138 -0.14 -5.25 27.38
N GLN A 139 0.18 -6.46 27.83
CA GLN A 139 -0.47 -7.71 27.44
C GLN A 139 -1.52 -8.20 28.46
N LYS A 140 -1.80 -7.42 29.50
CA LYS A 140 -2.71 -7.80 30.57
C LYS A 140 -4.14 -7.39 30.22
N ALA A 141 -4.88 -8.32 29.62
CA ALA A 141 -6.31 -8.18 29.38
C ALA A 141 -7.09 -9.37 30.00
N PRO A 142 -8.26 -9.13 30.63
CA PRO A 142 -9.12 -10.21 31.08
C PRO A 142 -9.69 -10.98 29.89
N ILE A 143 -9.84 -12.30 30.04
CA ILE A 143 -10.48 -13.13 29.01
C ILE A 143 -11.98 -12.86 29.08
N LEU A 144 -12.56 -12.40 27.96
CA LEU A 144 -13.99 -12.15 27.81
C LEU A 144 -14.66 -13.33 27.08
N PRO A 145 -15.95 -13.60 27.35
CA PRO A 145 -16.69 -14.64 26.64
C PRO A 145 -16.85 -14.29 25.15
N THR A 146 -16.77 -15.30 24.28
CA THR A 146 -16.81 -15.14 22.81
C THR A 146 -17.94 -15.89 22.12
N ASN A 147 -18.91 -16.41 22.89
CA ASN A 147 -19.94 -17.33 22.38
C ASN A 147 -20.94 -16.66 21.41
N ASP A 148 -21.16 -15.35 21.54
CA ASP A 148 -22.22 -14.61 20.82
C ASP A 148 -21.67 -13.38 20.07
N LEU A 149 -20.52 -13.54 19.41
CA LEU A 149 -19.95 -12.45 18.61
C LEU A 149 -20.68 -12.31 17.27
N PRO A 150 -20.91 -11.07 16.79
CA PRO A 150 -21.53 -10.85 15.49
C PRO A 150 -20.60 -11.32 14.36
N THR A 151 -21.19 -11.68 13.21
CA THR A 151 -20.42 -12.06 12.01
C THR A 151 -19.60 -10.90 11.45
N ASP A 152 -20.11 -9.68 11.59
CA ASP A 152 -19.46 -8.45 11.15
C ASP A 152 -19.61 -7.37 12.24
N PHE A 153 -18.57 -6.56 12.42
CA PHE A 153 -18.58 -5.49 13.42
C PHE A 153 -17.81 -4.26 12.90
N ASN A 154 -18.47 -3.10 12.90
CA ASN A 154 -17.90 -1.85 12.44
C ASN A 154 -17.97 -0.77 13.54
N TRP A 155 -16.80 -0.40 14.07
CA TRP A 155 -16.66 0.60 15.12
C TRP A 155 -17.21 1.99 14.75
N ARG A 156 -17.37 2.31 13.45
CA ARG A 156 -17.97 3.57 13.00
C ARG A 156 -19.45 3.69 13.39
N ASP A 157 -20.17 2.58 13.43
CA ASP A 157 -21.60 2.55 13.75
C ASP A 157 -21.85 2.80 15.25
N HIS A 158 -20.80 2.71 16.05
CA HIS A 158 -20.83 2.88 17.51
C HIS A 158 -20.21 4.20 17.98
N SER A 159 -19.98 5.17 17.08
CA SER A 159 -19.37 6.47 17.40
C SER A 159 -18.03 6.37 18.15
N ALA A 160 -17.33 5.25 18.05
CA ALA A 160 -16.07 4.99 18.75
C ALA A 160 -14.84 5.55 18.01
N ILE A 161 -15.04 6.10 16.81
CA ILE A 161 -13.98 6.61 15.94
C ILE A 161 -14.18 8.11 15.70
N THR A 162 -13.10 8.88 15.85
CA THR A 162 -13.05 10.29 15.47
C THR A 162 -12.82 10.46 13.97
N GLY A 163 -13.03 11.66 13.43
CA GLY A 163 -12.71 11.98 12.03
C GLY A 163 -11.26 11.64 11.66
N VAL A 164 -11.04 11.32 10.37
CA VAL A 164 -9.71 11.01 9.83
C VAL A 164 -8.81 12.24 9.95
N LYS A 165 -7.58 12.03 10.40
CA LYS A 165 -6.54 13.06 10.49
C LYS A 165 -5.63 12.99 9.27
N ASP A 166 -5.12 14.14 8.86
CA ASP A 166 -4.10 14.27 7.81
C ASP A 166 -2.69 14.43 8.37
#